data_AF-A0A497LRA7-F1
#
_entry.id   AF-A0A497LRA7-F1
#
_cell.length_a   1.000
_cell.length_b   1.000
_cell.length_c   1.000
_cell.angle_alpha   90.00
_cell.angle_beta   90.00
_cell.angle_gamma   90.00
#
_symmetry.space_group_name_H-M   'P 1'
#
loop_
_entity.id
_entity.type
_entity.pdbx_description
1 polymer ?
#
loop_
_entity_poly.entity_id
_entity_poly.type
_entity_poly.pdbx_seq_one_letter_code
_entity_poly.pdbx_strand_id
1 'polypeptide(L)'
;HWNGTTWNEVASPTTETLYSVFMVDANDGWAVGKNGTILHWTGTEWIPEFPITPFIPILIATIMLFVAIKVGVKKRVSPSAS
;
A
#
# COMPACT_ATOMS: atom_id res chain seq x y z
N HIS A 1 -10.74 -0.27 -9.03
CA HIS A 1 -9.77 -1.15 -9.70
C HIS A 1 -10.18 -1.33 -11.17
N TRP A 2 -9.20 -1.54 -12.04
CA TRP A 2 -9.44 -1.88 -13.45
C TRP A 2 -9.48 -3.40 -13.60
N ASN A 3 -10.52 -3.95 -14.22
CA ASN A 3 -10.64 -5.41 -14.41
C ASN A 3 -10.21 -5.89 -15.82
N GLY A 4 -9.59 -5.03 -16.63
CA GLY A 4 -9.26 -5.32 -18.04
C GLY A 4 -10.25 -4.74 -19.05
N THR A 5 -11.44 -4.32 -18.62
CA THR A 5 -12.51 -3.82 -19.50
C THR A 5 -13.22 -2.58 -18.98
N THR A 6 -13.39 -2.46 -17.65
CA THR A 6 -14.07 -1.35 -16.99
C THR A 6 -13.37 -0.97 -15.68
N TRP A 7 -13.56 0.29 -15.29
CA TRP A 7 -13.24 0.75 -13.95
C TRP A 7 -14.37 0.36 -13.00
N ASN A 8 -14.04 -0.36 -11.94
CA ASN A 8 -14.97 -0.72 -10.88
C ASN A 8 -14.54 -0.07 -9.57
N GLU A 9 -15.49 0.47 -8.82
CA GLU A 9 -15.22 0.95 -7.47
C GLU A 9 -14.92 -0.21 -6.52
N VAL A 10 -14.12 0.05 -5.50
CA VAL A 10 -13.83 -0.91 -4.42
C VAL A 10 -14.07 -0.18 -3.11
N ALA A 11 -14.66 -0.87 -2.14
CA ALA A 11 -14.91 -0.31 -0.82
C ALA A 11 -13.59 0.15 -0.17
N SER A 12 -13.59 1.35 0.39
CA SER A 12 -12.48 1.83 1.21
C SER A 12 -12.64 1.28 2.63
N PRO A 13 -11.61 0.63 3.20
CA PRO A 13 -11.66 0.13 4.58
C PRO A 13 -11.40 1.23 5.62
N THR A 14 -11.21 2.48 5.20
CA THR A 14 -10.91 3.62 6.06
C THR A 14 -11.63 4.89 5.59
N THR A 15 -11.85 5.81 6.52
CA THR A 15 -12.29 7.19 6.26
C THR A 15 -11.13 8.19 6.32
N GLU A 16 -9.92 7.73 6.68
CA GLU A 16 -8.72 8.55 6.74
C GLU A 16 -8.27 8.99 5.35
N THR A 17 -7.75 10.21 5.25
CA THR A 17 -7.19 10.73 4.01
C THR A 17 -5.94 9.95 3.62
N LEU A 18 -5.93 9.36 2.42
CA LEU A 18 -4.76 8.72 1.83
C LEU A 18 -3.94 9.76 1.06
N TYR A 19 -2.63 9.78 1.29
CA TYR A 19 -1.72 10.75 0.69
C TYR A 19 -0.92 10.19 -0.49
N SER A 20 -0.76 8.87 -0.55
CA SER A 20 0.03 8.23 -1.59
C SER A 20 -0.40 6.79 -1.79
N VAL A 21 -0.26 6.32 -3.02
CA VAL A 21 -0.43 4.92 -3.41
C VAL A 21 0.79 4.46 -4.20
N PHE A 22 1.21 3.22 -3.99
CA PHE A 22 2.30 2.59 -4.70
C PHE A 22 1.90 1.16 -5.08
N MET A 23 2.01 0.83 -6.37
CA MET A 23 1.71 -0.50 -6.89
C MET A 23 3.01 -1.20 -7.30
N VAL A 24 3.21 -2.44 -6.85
CA VAL A 24 4.26 -3.34 -7.33
C VAL A 24 3.82 -3.99 -8.63
N ASP A 25 2.60 -4.55 -8.65
CA ASP A 25 1.94 -5.11 -9.81
C ASP A 25 0.41 -4.97 -9.69
N ALA A 26 -0.36 -5.71 -10.50
CA ALA A 26 -1.82 -5.65 -10.50
C ALA A 26 -2.46 -6.17 -9.18
N ASN A 27 -1.73 -6.98 -8.42
CA ASN A 27 -2.19 -7.71 -7.25
C ASN A 27 -1.43 -7.39 -5.96
N ASP A 28 -0.40 -6.54 -6.02
CA ASP A 28 0.40 -6.15 -4.86
C ASP A 28 0.65 -4.63 -4.86
N GLY A 29 0.26 -3.93 -3.79
CA GLY A 29 0.46 -2.49 -3.66
C GLY A 29 0.04 -1.95 -2.30
N TRP A 30 0.47 -0.74 -1.95
CA TRP A 30 0.15 -0.09 -0.68
C TRP A 30 -0.38 1.32 -0.85
N ALA A 31 -1.33 1.70 -0.01
CA ALA A 31 -1.75 3.08 0.17
C ALA A 31 -1.43 3.53 1.59
N VAL A 32 -0.94 4.75 1.73
CA VAL A 32 -0.57 5.35 3.02
C VAL A 32 -1.31 6.66 3.24
N GLY A 33 -1.67 6.94 4.48
CA GLY A 33 -2.51 8.08 4.81
C GLY A 33 -2.32 8.64 6.21
N LYS A 34 -3.24 9.52 6.57
CA LYS A 34 -3.33 10.17 7.87
C LYS A 34 -3.36 9.13 9.01
N ASN A 35 -2.90 9.54 10.19
CA ASN A 35 -2.89 8.73 11.41
C ASN A 35 -2.11 7.39 11.28
N GLY A 36 -1.13 7.33 10.37
CA GLY A 36 -0.36 6.10 10.13
C GLY A 36 -1.14 5.01 9.42
N THR A 37 -2.23 5.36 8.72
CA THR A 37 -3.02 4.42 7.93
C THR A 37 -2.15 3.80 6.85
N ILE A 38 -2.11 2.47 6.80
CA ILE A 38 -1.47 1.68 5.75
C ILE A 38 -2.46 0.63 5.29
N LEU A 39 -2.76 0.63 3.99
CA LEU A 39 -3.62 -0.34 3.33
C LEU A 39 -2.78 -1.13 2.32
N HIS A 40 -3.04 -2.42 2.20
CA HIS A 40 -2.46 -3.33 1.21
C HIS A 40 -3.52 -3.72 0.18
N TRP A 41 -3.14 -3.71 -1.09
CA TRP A 41 -3.96 -4.15 -2.20
C TRP A 41 -3.65 -5.60 -2.53
N THR A 42 -4.68 -6.44 -2.61
CA THR A 42 -4.56 -7.89 -2.85
C THR A 42 -4.87 -8.31 -4.29
N GLY A 43 -5.19 -7.36 -5.18
CA GLY A 43 -5.74 -7.64 -6.52
C GLY A 43 -7.24 -7.47 -6.62
N THR A 44 -7.94 -7.53 -5.49
CA THR A 44 -9.41 -7.42 -5.45
C THR A 44 -9.90 -6.43 -4.40
N GLU A 45 -9.16 -6.24 -3.32
CA GLU A 45 -9.56 -5.37 -2.21
C GLU A 45 -8.38 -4.65 -1.55
N TRP A 46 -8.69 -3.55 -0.87
CA TRP A 46 -7.78 -2.87 0.05
C TRP A 46 -8.03 -3.39 1.46
N ILE A 47 -7.00 -3.96 2.09
CA ILE A 47 -7.06 -4.41 3.47
C ILE A 47 -6.17 -3.52 4.35
N PRO A 48 -6.61 -3.09 5.54
CA PRO A 48 -5.71 -2.46 6.49
C PRO A 48 -4.59 -3.43 6.90
N GLU A 49 -3.34 -2.98 6.83
CA GLU A 49 -2.18 -3.74 7.35
C GLU A 49 -2.20 -3.87 8.90
N PHE A 50 -3.18 -3.25 9.54
CA PHE A 50 -3.57 -3.47 10.94
C PHE A 50 -5.09 -3.61 10.97
N PRO A 51 -5.70 -4.75 11.38
CA PRO A 51 -5.57 -5.25 12.77
C PRO A 51 -5.81 -6.78 13.01
N ILE A 52 -4.84 -7.56 13.49
CA ILE A 52 -4.99 -8.84 14.26
C ILE A 52 -3.60 -9.22 14.82
N THR A 53 -3.22 -9.27 16.10
CA THR A 53 -3.78 -9.56 17.45
C THR A 53 -2.93 -8.78 18.50
N PRO A 54 -3.27 -8.71 19.81
CA PRO A 54 -2.59 -7.81 20.78
C PRO A 54 -1.13 -8.17 21.16
N PHE A 55 -0.45 -9.05 20.43
CA PHE A 55 0.96 -9.34 20.62
C PHE A 55 1.60 -9.55 19.26
N ILE A 56 2.51 -8.66 18.81
CA ILE A 56 3.94 -8.91 18.50
C ILE A 56 4.59 -7.57 18.07
N PRO A 57 5.40 -6.90 18.90
CA PRO A 57 6.08 -5.64 18.55
C PRO A 57 7.21 -5.78 17.50
N ILE A 58 7.63 -7.00 17.16
CA ILE A 58 8.72 -7.27 16.20
C ILE A 58 8.21 -7.33 14.74
N LEU A 59 6.95 -7.69 14.52
CA LEU A 59 6.39 -7.82 13.16
C LEU A 59 6.08 -6.46 12.53
N ILE A 60 5.69 -5.48 13.35
CA ILE A 60 5.34 -4.11 12.90
C ILE A 60 6.55 -3.39 12.30
N ALA A 61 7.70 -3.42 12.98
CA ALA A 61 8.93 -2.80 12.46
C ALA A 61 9.41 -3.49 11.17
N THR A 62 9.20 -4.80 11.06
CA THR A 62 9.55 -5.58 9.89
C THR A 62 8.67 -5.21 8.69
N ILE A 63 7.34 -5.13 8.88
CA ILE A 63 6.40 -4.69 7.85
C ILE A 63 6.68 -3.25 7.42
N MET A 64 6.91 -2.35 8.37
CA MET A 64 7.26 -0.94 8.07
C MET A 64 8.57 -0.82 7.30
N LEU A 65 9.58 -1.63 7.64
CA LEU A 65 10.84 -1.68 6.91
C LEU A 65 10.64 -2.25 5.50
N PHE A 66 9.85 -3.32 5.32
CA PHE A 66 9.54 -3.87 4.00
C PHE A 66 8.75 -2.91 3.12
N VAL A 67 7.74 -2.22 3.67
CA VAL A 67 6.99 -1.17 2.98
C VAL A 67 7.91 -0.02 2.60
N ALA A 68 8.75 0.46 3.52
CA ALA A 68 9.71 1.54 3.25
C ALA A 68 10.76 1.16 2.19
N ILE A 69 11.24 -0.09 2.18
CA ILE A 69 12.17 -0.58 1.16
C ILE A 69 11.46 -0.63 -0.21
N LYS A 70 10.27 -1.24 -0.31
CA LYS A 70 9.54 -1.33 -1.58
C LYS A 70 9.19 0.05 -2.15
N VAL A 71 8.75 0.98 -1.30
CA VAL A 71 8.45 2.37 -1.69
C VAL A 71 9.71 3.17 -2.00
N GLY A 72 10.81 2.95 -1.25
CA GLY A 72 12.06 3.69 -1.36
C GLY A 72 12.99 3.26 -2.50
N VAL A 73 12.98 1.98 -2.90
CA VAL A 73 13.84 1.44 -3.97
C VAL A 73 13.51 2.04 -5.34
N LYS A 74 12.24 2.39 -5.63
CA LYS A 74 11.86 2.97 -6.93
C LYS A 74 12.07 4.48 -7.05
N LYS A 75 12.27 5.22 -5.95
CA LYS A 75 12.58 6.67 -6.01
C LYS A 75 14.00 6.98 -6.50
N ARG A 76 14.88 5.97 -6.64
CA ARG A 76 16.30 6.17 -6.92
C ARG A 76 16.73 5.97 -8.38
N VAL A 77 15.79 5.77 -9.31
CA VAL A 77 16.07 5.73 -10.76
C VAL A 77 15.19 6.76 -11.46
N SER A 78 15.59 8.03 -11.39
CA SER A 78 15.17 9.03 -12.37
C SER A 78 16.02 8.82 -13.63
N PRO A 79 15.43 8.50 -14.81
CA PRO A 79 16.16 8.58 -16.05
C PRO A 79 16.48 10.06 -16.27
N SER A 80 17.77 10.42 -16.26
CA SER A 80 18.19 11.68 -16.86
C SER A 80 17.90 11.57 -18.35
N ALA A 81 16.90 12.29 -18.85
CA ALA A 81 16.69 12.45 -20.26
C ALA A 81 17.88 13.24 -20.84
N SER A 82 18.57 12.65 -21.83
CA SER A 82 19.46 13.32 -22.78
C SER A 82 18.95 13.02 -24.17
#